data_AF-A0A258CZT7-F1
#
_entry.id   AF-A0A258CZT7-F1
#
_cell.length_a   1.000
_cell.length_b   1.000
_cell.length_c   1.000
_cell.angle_alpha   90.00
_cell.angle_beta   90.00
_cell.angle_gamma   90.00
#
_symmetry.space_group_name_H-M   'P 1'
#
loop_
_entity.id
_entity.type
_entity.pdbx_description
1 polymer ?
#
loop_
_entity_poly.entity_id
_entity_poly.type
_entity_poly.pdbx_seq_one_letter_code
_entity_poly.pdbx_strand_id
1 'polypeptide(L)'
;MSGASQNTIGAVAAALERAFKLGRDGGNTPKSPAISWEEIPPRAREALEYLGIKSRPIHGLGEEGLVLVPDDINGRTRWRVEGAPESERTYPAVAINPLVKLGLLEAPQGREYALQLSPVGAAVFDDYWARRLKRDPTLPIEGMRPTKGGW
;
A
#
# COMPACT_ATOMS: atom_id res chain seq x y z
N MET A 1 7.12 -47.42 7.25
CA MET A 1 6.43 -46.56 8.24
C MET A 1 7.01 -45.16 8.14
N SER A 2 6.13 -44.18 8.24
CA SER A 2 6.17 -42.83 7.65
C SER A 2 7.37 -41.94 8.00
N GLY A 3 7.99 -41.36 6.97
CA GLY A 3 8.87 -40.20 7.10
C GLY A 3 8.02 -38.93 7.11
N ALA A 4 8.00 -38.23 8.24
CA ALA A 4 7.36 -36.94 8.36
C ALA A 4 8.24 -35.87 7.72
N SER A 5 7.84 -35.40 6.53
CA SER A 5 8.40 -34.20 5.89
C SER A 5 8.11 -32.99 6.79
N GLN A 6 9.14 -32.46 7.44
CA GLN A 6 9.07 -31.19 8.18
C GLN A 6 9.03 -30.04 7.17
N ASN A 7 7.84 -29.47 6.95
CA ASN A 7 7.66 -28.20 6.24
C ASN A 7 8.14 -27.02 7.11
N THR A 8 9.43 -26.94 7.37
CA THR A 8 10.08 -25.92 8.21
C THR A 8 9.95 -24.51 7.62
N ILE A 9 9.94 -24.38 6.29
CA ILE A 9 9.85 -23.06 5.63
C ILE A 9 8.47 -22.42 5.82
N GLY A 10 7.39 -23.20 5.68
CA GLY A 10 6.03 -22.69 5.90
C GLY A 10 5.77 -22.34 7.36
N ALA A 11 6.33 -23.12 8.29
CA ALA A 11 6.22 -22.84 9.73
C ALA A 11 6.96 -21.54 10.12
N VAL A 12 8.12 -21.28 9.52
CA VAL A 12 8.88 -20.02 9.72
C VAL A 12 8.12 -18.83 9.16
N ALA A 13 7.57 -18.93 7.94
CA ALA A 13 6.78 -17.85 7.36
C ALA A 13 5.54 -17.49 8.21
N ALA A 14 4.82 -18.50 8.69
CA ALA A 14 3.66 -18.31 9.58
C ALA A 14 4.05 -17.81 10.98
N ALA A 15 5.25 -18.11 11.47
CA ALA A 15 5.76 -17.58 12.73
C ALA A 15 6.15 -16.10 12.60
N LEU A 16 6.78 -15.73 11.50
CA LEU A 16 7.14 -14.34 11.19
C LEU A 16 5.90 -13.47 10.99
N GLU A 17 4.88 -13.98 10.27
CA GLU A 17 3.62 -13.27 10.08
C GLU A 17 2.86 -13.07 11.40
N ARG A 18 2.86 -14.08 12.27
CA ARG A 18 2.26 -13.97 13.62
C ARG A 18 3.01 -12.98 14.50
N ALA A 19 4.34 -13.02 14.52
CA ALA A 19 5.14 -12.08 15.29
C ALA A 19 4.96 -10.63 14.80
N PHE A 20 4.84 -10.43 13.48
CA PHE A 20 4.56 -9.11 12.90
C PHE A 20 3.17 -8.60 13.29
N LYS A 21 2.13 -9.44 13.23
CA LYS A 21 0.78 -9.10 13.69
C LYS A 21 0.75 -8.79 15.20
N LEU A 22 1.43 -9.60 16.01
CA LEU A 22 1.50 -9.40 17.46
C LEU A 22 2.21 -8.09 17.85
N GLY A 23 3.28 -7.73 17.11
CA GLY A 23 3.97 -6.45 17.29
C GLY A 23 3.13 -5.25 16.87
N ARG A 24 2.26 -5.42 15.86
CA ARG A 24 1.33 -4.39 15.37
C ARG A 24 0.20 -4.10 16.37
N ASP A 25 -0.33 -5.13 17.01
CA ASP A 25 -1.45 -5.01 17.96
C ASP A 25 -1.01 -4.57 19.37
N GLY A 26 0.30 -4.55 19.64
CA GLY A 26 0.91 -4.26 20.96
C GLY A 26 1.00 -2.79 21.39
N GLY A 27 0.38 -1.85 20.66
CA GLY A 27 0.07 -0.53 21.21
C GLY A 27 1.24 0.41 21.50
N ASN A 28 2.34 0.34 20.75
CA ASN A 28 3.34 1.40 20.75
C ASN A 28 3.33 2.07 19.38
N THR A 29 2.53 3.13 19.22
CA THR A 29 2.50 3.94 17.99
C THR A 29 3.88 4.56 17.77
N PRO A 30 4.63 4.19 16.73
CA PRO A 30 5.87 4.90 16.44
C PRO A 30 5.51 6.34 16.01
N LYS A 31 6.22 7.33 16.57
CA LYS A 31 6.06 8.77 16.28
C LYS A 31 6.36 9.15 14.81
N SER A 32 6.85 8.20 14.03
CA SER A 32 6.98 8.27 12.58
C SER A 32 6.51 6.93 12.01
N PRO A 33 5.93 6.90 10.81
CA PRO A 33 5.68 5.63 10.15
C PRO A 33 7.01 4.86 10.05
N ALA A 34 6.97 3.55 10.29
CA ALA A 34 8.15 2.69 10.17
C ALA A 34 8.73 2.65 8.74
N ILE A 35 8.00 3.18 7.77
CA ILE A 35 8.31 3.23 6.35
C ILE A 35 8.23 4.69 5.92
N SER A 36 9.30 5.20 5.34
CA SER A 36 9.35 6.55 4.76
C SER A 36 8.79 6.57 3.33
N TRP A 37 8.29 7.72 2.90
CA TRP A 37 7.78 7.91 1.53
C TRP A 37 8.83 7.53 0.47
N GLU A 38 10.09 7.82 0.76
CA GLU A 38 11.26 7.59 -0.07
C GLU A 38 11.59 6.11 -0.27
N GLU A 39 11.15 5.22 0.63
CA GLU A 39 11.35 3.77 0.49
C GLU A 39 10.34 3.12 -0.46
N ILE A 40 9.24 3.80 -0.76
CA ILE A 40 8.20 3.31 -1.67
C ILE A 40 8.69 3.44 -3.11
N PRO A 41 8.57 2.40 -3.97
CA PRO A 41 8.92 2.52 -5.37
C PRO A 41 8.10 3.60 -6.10
N PRO A 42 8.66 4.33 -7.09
CA PRO A 42 7.98 5.47 -7.72
C PRO A 42 6.56 5.16 -8.24
N ARG A 43 6.35 4.03 -8.92
CA ARG A 43 5.01 3.64 -9.42
C ARG A 43 4.01 3.32 -8.29
N ALA A 44 4.51 2.84 -7.16
CA ALA A 44 3.69 2.54 -6.00
C ALA A 44 3.34 3.83 -5.23
N ARG A 45 4.23 4.83 -5.21
CA ARG A 45 3.92 6.17 -4.67
C ARG A 45 2.76 6.82 -5.41
N GLU A 46 2.74 6.79 -6.74
CA GLU A 46 1.64 7.34 -7.53
C GLU A 46 0.28 6.71 -7.16
N ALA A 47 0.25 5.40 -6.92
CA ALA A 47 -0.95 4.70 -6.49
C ALA A 47 -1.33 5.09 -5.05
N LEU A 48 -0.37 5.10 -4.13
CA LEU A 48 -0.61 5.47 -2.73
C LEU A 48 -1.07 6.92 -2.58
N GLU A 49 -0.47 7.84 -3.35
CA GLU A 49 -0.87 9.24 -3.37
C GLU A 49 -2.32 9.39 -3.82
N TYR A 50 -2.69 8.77 -4.94
CA TYR A 50 -4.06 8.81 -5.43
C TYR A 50 -5.04 8.25 -4.38
N LEU A 51 -4.73 7.08 -3.80
CA LEU A 51 -5.57 6.44 -2.80
C LEU A 51 -5.70 7.30 -1.55
N GLY A 52 -4.59 7.86 -1.06
CA GLY A 52 -4.55 8.71 0.14
C GLY A 52 -5.29 10.04 -0.06
N ILE A 53 -5.20 10.65 -1.24
CA ILE A 53 -5.99 11.85 -1.56
C ILE A 53 -7.47 11.51 -1.54
N LYS A 54 -7.87 10.46 -2.26
CA LYS A 54 -9.27 10.12 -2.44
C LYS A 54 -9.91 9.54 -1.18
N SER A 55 -9.15 8.89 -0.29
CA SER A 55 -9.66 8.38 0.99
C SER A 55 -9.98 9.48 2.00
N ARG A 56 -9.73 10.76 1.69
CA ARG A 56 -10.04 11.87 2.61
C ARG A 56 -11.51 12.27 2.54
N PRO A 57 -12.12 12.66 3.69
CA PRO A 57 -13.54 13.04 3.78
C PRO A 57 -13.94 14.19 2.83
N ILE A 58 -13.00 15.09 2.52
CA ILE A 58 -13.22 16.23 1.61
C ILE A 58 -13.59 15.76 0.20
N HIS A 59 -13.15 14.56 -0.20
CA HIS A 59 -13.42 13.99 -1.51
C HIS A 59 -14.68 13.11 -1.58
N GLY A 60 -15.53 13.14 -0.54
CA GLY A 60 -16.87 12.55 -0.57
C GLY A 60 -16.91 11.02 -0.41
N LEU A 61 -15.78 10.39 -0.14
CA LEU A 61 -15.70 9.00 0.27
C LEU A 61 -15.76 9.00 1.81
N GLY A 62 -16.89 8.55 2.37
CA GLY A 62 -17.11 8.48 3.81
C GLY A 62 -16.11 7.56 4.52
N GLU A 63 -16.34 7.32 5.82
CA GLU A 63 -15.45 6.53 6.69
C GLU A 63 -15.11 5.12 6.17
N GLU A 64 -15.84 4.59 5.18
CA GLU A 64 -15.60 3.27 4.58
C GLU A 64 -14.33 3.16 3.73
N GLY A 65 -13.65 4.28 3.45
CA GLY A 65 -12.36 4.26 2.75
C GLY A 65 -12.46 3.77 1.29
N LEU A 66 -11.34 3.87 0.57
CA LEU A 66 -11.27 3.36 -0.79
C LEU A 66 -10.93 1.88 -0.82
N VAL A 67 -11.77 1.11 -1.50
CA VAL A 67 -11.55 -0.31 -1.74
C VAL A 67 -11.11 -0.53 -3.19
N LEU A 68 -9.98 -1.22 -3.36
CA LEU A 68 -9.50 -1.73 -4.63
C LEU A 68 -9.96 -3.17 -4.83
N VAL A 69 -10.45 -3.48 -6.03
CA VAL A 69 -10.84 -4.82 -6.45
C VAL A 69 -10.10 -5.22 -7.73
N PRO A 70 -9.78 -6.51 -7.92
CA PRO A 70 -9.19 -7.01 -9.14
C PRO A 70 -10.22 -6.93 -10.29
N ASP A 71 -9.72 -6.61 -11.47
CA ASP A 71 -10.48 -6.52 -12.70
C ASP A 71 -9.64 -7.07 -13.86
N ASP A 72 -10.27 -7.70 -14.85
CA ASP A 72 -9.60 -8.20 -16.03
C ASP A 72 -9.72 -7.18 -17.17
N ILE A 73 -8.60 -6.56 -17.53
CA ILE A 73 -8.54 -5.61 -18.63
C ILE A 73 -7.56 -6.15 -19.67
N ASN A 74 -8.11 -6.62 -20.79
CA ASN A 74 -7.37 -7.19 -21.92
C ASN A 74 -6.52 -8.43 -21.53
N GLY A 75 -7.08 -9.34 -20.72
CA GLY A 75 -6.41 -10.57 -20.29
C GLY A 75 -5.33 -10.33 -19.24
N ARG A 76 -5.40 -9.21 -18.51
CA ARG A 76 -4.43 -8.82 -17.49
C ARG A 76 -5.16 -8.29 -16.27
N THR A 77 -4.87 -8.90 -15.11
CA THR A 77 -5.39 -8.42 -13.83
C THR A 77 -4.87 -7.01 -13.53
N ARG A 78 -5.81 -6.10 -13.32
CA ARG A 78 -5.62 -4.74 -12.84
C ARG A 78 -6.37 -4.55 -11.54
N TRP A 79 -5.98 -3.56 -10.76
CA TRP A 79 -6.72 -3.13 -9.59
C TRP A 79 -7.46 -1.85 -9.93
N ARG A 80 -8.76 -1.81 -9.65
CA ARG A 80 -9.60 -0.62 -9.83
C ARG A 80 -10.27 -0.27 -8.52
N VAL A 81 -10.64 1.00 -8.37
CA VAL A 81 -11.48 1.42 -7.25
C VAL A 81 -12.88 0.83 -7.43
N GLU A 82 -13.39 0.19 -6.39
CA GLU A 82 -14.75 -0.35 -6.34
C GLU A 82 -15.79 0.78 -6.50
N GLY A 83 -16.82 0.52 -7.31
CA GLY A 83 -17.88 1.51 -7.58
C GLY A 83 -17.43 2.69 -8.47
N ALA A 84 -16.16 2.79 -8.84
CA ALA A 84 -15.70 3.85 -9.72
C ALA A 84 -16.14 3.63 -11.18
N PRO A 85 -16.33 4.70 -11.96
CA PRO A 85 -16.62 4.62 -13.39
C PRO A 85 -15.58 3.80 -14.16
N GLU A 86 -15.93 3.24 -15.31
CA GLU A 86 -14.97 2.50 -16.16
C GLU A 86 -13.82 3.37 -16.67
N SER A 87 -14.05 4.68 -16.78
CA SER A 87 -13.01 5.67 -17.12
C SER A 87 -12.02 5.94 -15.99
N GLU A 88 -12.28 5.44 -14.78
CA GLU A 88 -11.40 5.63 -13.64
C GLU A 88 -10.07 4.91 -13.83
N ARG A 89 -9.03 5.47 -13.23
CA ARG A 89 -7.66 4.93 -13.31
C ARG A 89 -7.60 3.51 -12.76
N THR A 90 -6.94 2.62 -13.50
CA THR A 90 -6.61 1.27 -13.06
C THR A 90 -5.11 1.10 -12.84
N TYR A 91 -4.76 0.22 -11.90
CA TYR A 91 -3.39 0.02 -11.47
C TYR A 91 -2.89 -1.38 -11.84
N PRO A 92 -1.71 -1.51 -12.47
CA PRO A 92 -1.11 -2.82 -12.66
C PRO A 92 -0.63 -3.38 -11.31
N ALA A 93 -0.49 -4.70 -11.23
CA ALA A 93 0.07 -5.38 -10.05
C ALA A 93 1.46 -4.82 -9.64
N VAL A 94 2.28 -4.36 -10.58
CA VAL A 94 3.59 -3.75 -10.26
C VAL A 94 3.51 -2.43 -9.49
N ALA A 95 2.36 -1.75 -9.50
CA ALA A 95 2.11 -0.56 -8.70
C ALA A 95 1.54 -0.91 -7.31
N ILE A 96 0.72 -1.96 -7.22
CA ILE A 96 -0.01 -2.33 -5.99
C ILE A 96 0.77 -3.30 -5.10
N ASN A 97 1.42 -4.32 -5.68
CA ASN A 97 2.12 -5.36 -4.93
C ASN A 97 3.18 -4.82 -3.95
N PRO A 98 3.96 -3.77 -4.28
CA PRO A 98 4.88 -3.18 -3.31
C PRO A 98 4.15 -2.62 -2.08
N LEU A 99 3.00 -1.98 -2.27
CA LEU A 99 2.23 -1.40 -1.15
C LEU A 99 1.68 -2.48 -0.22
N VAL A 100 1.23 -3.60 -0.77
CA VAL A 100 0.79 -4.78 0.02
C VAL A 100 1.98 -5.37 0.79
N LYS A 101 3.13 -5.56 0.14
CA LYS A 101 4.35 -6.11 0.78
C LYS A 101 4.87 -5.23 1.92
N LEU A 102 4.72 -3.92 1.78
CA LEU A 102 5.09 -2.93 2.79
C LEU A 102 4.01 -2.76 3.87
N GLY A 103 2.88 -3.49 3.79
CA GLY A 103 1.78 -3.36 4.75
C GLY A 103 1.08 -2.01 4.69
N LEU A 104 1.18 -1.28 3.58
CA LEU A 104 0.52 0.01 3.34
C LEU A 104 -0.91 -0.17 2.83
N LEU A 105 -1.17 -1.29 2.14
CA LEU A 105 -2.52 -1.76 1.82
C LEU A 105 -2.80 -3.06 2.57
N GLU A 106 -4.05 -3.24 3.00
CA GLU A 106 -4.51 -4.45 3.68
C GLU A 106 -5.88 -4.91 3.15
N ALA A 107 -6.20 -6.19 3.36
CA ALA A 107 -7.52 -6.70 3.02
C ALA A 107 -8.56 -6.21 4.04
N PRO A 108 -9.71 -5.65 3.60
CA PRO A 108 -10.82 -5.35 4.49
C PRO A 108 -11.34 -6.62 5.18
N GLN A 109 -11.91 -6.47 6.38
CA GLN A 109 -12.48 -7.61 7.11
C GLN A 109 -13.56 -8.32 6.26
N GLY A 110 -13.39 -9.63 6.06
CA GLY A 110 -14.32 -10.44 5.28
C GLY A 110 -14.20 -10.30 3.75
N ARG A 111 -13.18 -9.58 3.23
CA ARG A 111 -12.99 -9.35 1.78
C ARG A 111 -11.57 -9.70 1.35
N GLU A 112 -11.28 -10.99 1.18
CA GLU A 112 -9.93 -11.52 0.90
C GLU A 112 -9.33 -11.06 -0.44
N TYR A 113 -10.16 -10.71 -1.42
CA TYR A 113 -9.73 -10.26 -2.75
C TYR A 113 -9.81 -8.75 -2.93
N ALA A 114 -10.05 -8.00 -1.85
CA ALA A 114 -10.11 -6.55 -1.89
C ALA A 114 -8.91 -5.97 -1.11
N LEU A 115 -8.54 -4.73 -1.44
CA LEU A 115 -7.49 -4.01 -0.72
C LEU A 115 -7.99 -2.63 -0.34
N GLN A 116 -7.64 -2.17 0.85
CA GLN A 116 -7.89 -0.80 1.31
C GLN A 116 -6.62 -0.19 1.88
N LEU A 117 -6.64 1.13 2.07
CA LEU A 117 -5.56 1.82 2.75
C LEU A 117 -5.51 1.35 4.21
N SER A 118 -4.36 0.82 4.64
CA SER A 118 -4.16 0.46 6.05
C SER A 118 -3.91 1.71 6.90
N PRO A 119 -4.01 1.62 8.23
CA PRO A 119 -3.60 2.71 9.13
C PRO A 119 -2.14 3.14 8.92
N VAL A 120 -1.25 2.20 8.62
CA VAL A 120 0.17 2.49 8.32
C VAL A 120 0.28 3.25 7.01
N GLY A 121 -0.43 2.81 5.96
CA GLY A 121 -0.48 3.50 4.66
C GLY A 121 -1.01 4.92 4.77
N ALA A 122 -2.06 5.12 5.56
CA ALA A 122 -2.62 6.45 5.84
C ALA A 122 -1.61 7.34 6.55
N ALA A 123 -0.94 6.84 7.60
CA ALA A 123 0.08 7.60 8.32
C ALA A 123 1.26 8.00 7.44
N VAL A 124 1.73 7.10 6.56
CA VAL A 124 2.80 7.40 5.59
C VAL A 124 2.37 8.49 4.61
N PHE A 125 1.16 8.40 4.09
CA PHE A 125 0.62 9.41 3.18
C PHE A 125 0.44 10.77 3.87
N ASP A 126 -0.05 10.79 5.11
CA ASP A 126 -0.26 12.03 5.87
C ASP A 126 1.06 12.73 6.22
N ASP A 127 2.11 11.98 6.57
CA ASP A 127 3.47 12.53 6.74
C ASP A 127 3.99 13.15 5.44
N TYR A 128 3.90 12.41 4.34
CA TYR A 128 4.24 12.91 3.00
C TYR A 128 3.48 14.20 2.67
N TRP A 129 2.17 14.21 2.88
CA TRP A 129 1.31 15.35 2.58
C TRP A 129 1.68 16.57 3.44
N ALA A 130 1.95 16.36 4.74
CA ALA A 130 2.37 17.43 5.64
C ALA A 130 3.72 18.03 5.24
N ARG A 131 4.69 17.19 4.83
CA ARG A 131 5.99 17.63 4.30
C ARG A 131 5.82 18.39 2.99
N ARG A 132 4.95 17.92 2.10
CA ARG A 132 4.62 18.58 0.82
C ARG A 132 4.03 19.97 1.03
N LEU A 133 3.09 20.12 1.96
CA LEU A 133 2.50 21.41 2.31
C LEU A 133 3.54 22.41 2.84
N LYS A 134 4.57 21.92 3.53
CA LYS A 134 5.71 22.72 4.02
C LYS A 134 6.79 22.97 2.96
N ARG A 135 6.61 22.49 1.73
CA ARG A 135 7.59 22.56 0.64
C ARG A 135 8.96 21.98 1.04
N ASP A 136 8.94 20.86 1.76
CA ASP A 136 10.14 20.17 2.20
C ASP A 136 11.04 19.82 1.00
N PRO A 137 12.28 20.33 0.93
CA PRO A 137 13.17 20.11 -0.21
C PRO A 137 13.74 18.68 -0.26
N THR A 138 13.55 17.88 0.80
CA THR A 138 13.99 16.48 0.84
C THR A 138 13.03 15.53 0.12
N LEU A 139 11.81 16.00 -0.21
CA LEU A 139 10.86 15.20 -0.97
C LEU A 139 11.35 15.03 -2.42
N PRO A 140 11.27 13.81 -2.97
CA PRO A 140 11.60 13.57 -4.37
C PRO A 140 10.75 14.47 -5.28
N ILE A 141 11.38 15.15 -6.22
CA ILE A 141 10.69 15.96 -7.23
C ILE A 141 9.83 15.04 -8.09
N GLU A 142 8.50 15.13 -7.94
CA GLU A 142 7.55 14.39 -8.77
C GLU A 142 7.80 14.68 -10.26
N GLY A 143 8.00 13.63 -11.05
CA GLY A 143 8.24 13.74 -12.49
C GLY A 143 9.71 13.69 -12.93
N MET A 144 10.69 13.76 -12.00
CA MET A 144 12.07 13.40 -12.34
C MET A 144 12.18 11.87 -12.44
N ARG A 145 12.01 11.35 -13.66
CA ARG A 145 12.57 10.03 -13.98
C ARG A 145 14.09 10.13 -13.78
N PRO A 146 14.76 9.13 -13.18
CA PRO A 146 16.19 9.00 -13.34
C PRO A 146 16.44 8.92 -14.85
N THR A 147 16.97 9.98 -15.45
CA THR A 147 17.59 9.85 -16.76
C THR A 147 18.74 8.88 -16.58
N LYS A 148 18.95 8.00 -17.56
CA LYS A 148 19.99 6.95 -17.55
C LYS A 148 21.44 7.50 -17.55
N GLY A 149 21.66 8.73 -17.11
CA GLY A 149 22.96 9.38 -16.98
C GLY A 149 23.04 10.06 -15.62
N GLY A 150 23.90 9.49 -14.76
CA GLY A 150 24.67 10.06 -13.65
C GLY A 150 24.21 11.32 -12.91
N TRP A 151 24.40 11.26 -11.59
CA TRP A 151 24.62 12.44 -10.76
C TRP A 151 25.73 13.33 -11.32
#